data_AF-G5AGR2-F1
#
_entry.id   AF-G5AGR2-F1
#
_cell.length_a   1.000
_cell.length_b   1.000
_cell.length_c   1.000
_cell.angle_alpha   90.00
_cell.angle_beta   90.00
_cell.angle_gamma   90.00
#
_symmetry.space_group_name_H-M   'P 1'
#
loop_
_entity.id
_entity.type
_entity.pdbx_description
1 polymer ?
#
loop_
_entity_poly.entity_id
_entity_poly.type
_entity_poly.pdbx_seq_one_letter_code
_entity_poly.pdbx_strand_id
1 'polypeptide(L)'
;MHCRTSGVTGHYANNDAHALDIARRFVSNLNYRKQPFVTQTPVEEPLYSPNVLGGVIPVDSRKPFDVRKVIARIVDGSRFDELKKEYGPIMITGFARLYGNPVGIVANYDILFSEFSVKAAHFIELCSQRGLYGG
;
A
#
# COMPACT_ATOMS: atom_id res chain seq x y z
N MET A 1 -8.52 4.69 44.34
CA MET A 1 -9.48 5.81 44.44
C MET A 1 -10.32 5.98 43.15
N HIS A 2 -9.77 5.79 41.94
CA HIS A 2 -10.52 6.04 40.69
C HIS A 2 -11.55 4.97 40.23
N CYS A 3 -11.32 3.66 40.40
CA CYS A 3 -12.31 2.64 40.01
C CYS A 3 -13.54 2.52 40.93
N ARG A 4 -13.41 2.89 42.22
CA ARG A 4 -14.50 2.71 43.21
C ARG A 4 -15.17 4.01 43.64
N THR A 5 -14.56 5.18 43.41
CA THR A 5 -15.08 6.45 43.95
C THR A 5 -15.41 7.48 42.87
N SER A 6 -14.67 7.54 41.74
CA SER A 6 -14.92 8.54 40.70
C SER A 6 -15.64 8.02 39.45
N GLY A 7 -15.69 6.69 39.24
CA GLY A 7 -16.31 6.10 38.04
C GLY A 7 -15.59 6.42 36.71
N VAL A 8 -14.45 7.11 36.76
CA VAL A 8 -13.68 7.54 35.57
C VAL A 8 -12.94 6.36 34.93
N THR A 9 -12.73 5.28 35.66
CA THR A 9 -12.06 4.06 35.18
C THR A 9 -13.00 2.87 35.29
N GLY A 10 -13.35 2.27 34.16
CA GLY A 10 -14.29 1.14 34.08
C GLY A 10 -13.72 -0.21 34.56
N HIS A 11 -12.39 -0.38 34.59
CA HIS A 11 -11.75 -1.62 35.04
C HIS A 11 -10.50 -1.37 35.88
N TYR A 12 -10.38 -2.13 36.96
CA TYR A 12 -9.23 -2.12 37.85
C TYR A 12 -8.27 -3.25 37.46
N ALA A 13 -7.11 -2.89 36.92
CA ALA A 13 -6.04 -3.84 36.64
C ALA A 13 -5.11 -3.97 37.86
N ASN A 14 -4.70 -5.19 38.17
CA ASN A 14 -3.82 -5.48 39.32
C ASN A 14 -2.34 -5.43 38.96
N ASN A 15 -2.02 -5.45 37.65
CA ASN A 15 -0.69 -5.35 37.05
C ASN A 15 -0.83 -5.10 35.53
N ASP A 16 0.28 -4.82 34.85
CA ASP A 16 0.30 -4.49 33.41
C ASP A 16 -0.21 -5.63 32.53
N ALA A 17 0.10 -6.89 32.88
CA ALA A 17 -0.40 -8.06 32.16
C ALA A 17 -1.94 -8.15 32.22
N HIS A 18 -2.53 -7.86 33.38
CA HIS A 18 -3.97 -7.80 33.57
C HIS A 18 -4.59 -6.61 32.81
N ALA A 19 -3.90 -5.48 32.71
CA ALA A 19 -4.36 -4.34 31.90
C ALA A 19 -4.44 -4.68 30.40
N LEU A 20 -3.46 -5.43 29.87
CA LEU A 20 -3.48 -5.91 28.49
C LEU A 20 -4.60 -6.92 28.23
N ASP A 21 -4.88 -7.81 29.18
CA ASP A 21 -6.01 -8.76 29.09
C ASP A 21 -7.36 -8.02 29.06
N ILE A 22 -7.54 -7.03 29.94
CA ILE A 22 -8.72 -6.16 29.95
C ILE A 22 -8.86 -5.43 28.60
N ALA A 23 -7.77 -4.84 28.07
CA ALA A 23 -7.79 -4.14 26.79
C ALA A 23 -8.19 -5.05 25.63
N ARG A 24 -7.67 -6.29 25.56
CA ARG A 24 -8.06 -7.28 24.56
C ARG A 24 -9.54 -7.65 24.65
N ARG A 25 -10.07 -7.82 25.87
CA ARG A 25 -11.50 -8.09 26.10
C ARG A 25 -12.39 -6.94 25.66
N PHE A 26 -11.95 -5.71 25.82
CA PHE A 26 -12.69 -4.56 25.30
C PHE A 26 -12.75 -4.57 23.78
N VAL A 27 -11.60 -4.74 23.12
CA VAL A 27 -11.52 -4.80 21.66
C VAL A 27 -12.34 -5.96 21.10
N SER A 28 -12.39 -7.12 21.77
CA SER A 28 -13.20 -8.25 21.32
C SER A 28 -14.71 -8.03 21.44
N ASN A 29 -15.13 -7.14 22.34
CA ASN A 29 -16.54 -6.76 22.50
C ASN A 29 -16.93 -5.56 21.63
N LEU A 30 -16.00 -5.00 20.86
CA LEU A 30 -16.37 -4.08 19.80
C LEU A 30 -17.14 -4.91 18.76
N ASN A 31 -18.41 -4.60 18.55
CA ASN A 31 -19.17 -5.04 17.38
C ASN A 31 -18.65 -4.32 16.11
N TYR A 32 -17.33 -4.27 15.95
CA TYR A 32 -16.61 -3.58 14.92
C TYR A 32 -16.43 -4.53 13.74
N ARG A 33 -17.03 -4.16 12.62
CA ARG A 33 -16.81 -4.82 11.34
C ARG A 33 -16.02 -3.88 10.46
N LYS A 34 -14.81 -4.29 10.06
CA LYS A 34 -14.03 -3.55 9.08
C LYS A 34 -14.78 -3.54 7.75
N GLN A 35 -15.15 -2.35 7.28
CA GLN A 35 -15.71 -2.17 5.95
C GLN A 35 -14.56 -1.81 5.01
N PRO A 36 -14.31 -2.60 3.94
CA PRO A 36 -13.28 -2.25 2.98
C PRO A 36 -13.69 -0.98 2.23
N PHE A 37 -12.80 0.01 2.21
CA PHE A 37 -13.01 1.29 1.52
C PHE A 37 -12.86 1.18 0.00
N VAL A 38 -12.34 0.06 -0.48
CA VAL A 38 -12.02 -0.19 -1.90
C VAL A 38 -12.55 -1.55 -2.33
N THR A 39 -12.85 -1.70 -3.61
CA THR A 39 -13.21 -3.00 -4.20
C THR A 39 -12.05 -3.97 -4.03
N GLN A 40 -12.28 -5.12 -3.39
CA GLN A 40 -11.27 -6.16 -3.26
C GLN A 40 -11.50 -7.26 -4.30
N THR A 41 -10.44 -7.74 -4.92
CA THR A 41 -10.43 -8.93 -5.79
C THR A 41 -9.73 -10.10 -5.09
N PRO A 42 -9.91 -11.35 -5.53
CA PRO A 42 -9.09 -12.46 -5.08
C PRO A 42 -7.59 -12.12 -5.20
N VAL A 43 -6.83 -12.49 -4.18
CA VAL A 43 -5.37 -12.32 -4.19
C VAL A 43 -4.78 -13.35 -5.13
N GLU A 44 -3.90 -12.89 -6.02
CA GLU A 44 -3.15 -13.75 -6.93
C GLU A 44 -1.66 -13.48 -6.73
N GLU A 45 -0.89 -14.54 -6.53
CA GLU A 45 0.56 -14.40 -6.46
C GLU A 45 1.13 -13.81 -7.76
N PRO A 46 2.18 -12.98 -7.70
CA PRO A 46 2.89 -12.53 -8.89
C PRO A 46 3.39 -13.72 -9.72
N LEU A 47 3.36 -13.61 -11.05
CA LEU A 47 3.88 -14.63 -11.97
C LEU A 47 5.41 -14.81 -11.85
N TYR A 48 6.09 -13.81 -11.30
CA TYR A 48 7.54 -13.80 -11.13
C TYR A 48 7.90 -13.84 -9.66
N SER A 49 8.80 -14.75 -9.27
CA SER A 49 9.25 -14.88 -7.89
C SER A 49 9.88 -13.57 -7.35
N PRO A 50 9.46 -13.10 -6.17
CA PRO A 50 10.06 -11.95 -5.49
C PRO A 50 11.54 -12.17 -5.13
N ASN A 51 11.97 -13.41 -4.95
CA ASN A 51 13.35 -13.77 -4.56
C ASN A 51 14.40 -13.34 -5.60
N VAL A 52 13.97 -13.03 -6.82
CA VAL A 52 14.83 -12.58 -7.93
C VAL A 52 14.94 -11.05 -7.98
N LEU A 53 14.27 -10.30 -7.10
CA LEU A 53 14.35 -8.83 -7.07
C LEU A 53 15.80 -8.33 -6.94
N GLY A 54 16.65 -9.01 -6.18
CA GLY A 54 18.07 -8.69 -6.03
C GLY A 54 18.89 -8.82 -7.32
N GLY A 55 18.41 -9.57 -8.32
CA GLY A 55 19.02 -9.66 -9.65
C GLY A 55 18.45 -8.67 -10.68
N VAL A 56 17.33 -8.01 -10.36
CA VAL A 56 16.68 -7.01 -11.24
C VAL A 56 17.25 -5.62 -11.01
N ILE A 57 17.62 -5.30 -9.76
CA ILE A 57 18.22 -4.02 -9.38
C ILE A 57 19.73 -4.13 -9.56
N PRO A 58 20.36 -3.32 -10.44
CA PRO A 58 21.80 -3.32 -10.61
C PRO A 58 22.50 -2.92 -9.30
N VAL A 59 23.64 -3.54 -9.01
CA VAL A 59 24.50 -3.16 -7.88
C VAL A 59 25.01 -1.72 -8.02
N ASP A 60 25.20 -1.27 -9.27
CA ASP A 60 25.52 0.11 -9.61
C ASP A 60 24.23 0.91 -9.81
N SER A 61 23.94 1.83 -8.89
CA SER A 61 22.74 2.67 -8.91
C SER A 61 22.65 3.63 -10.09
N ARG A 62 23.73 3.81 -10.87
CA ARG A 62 23.73 4.61 -12.10
C ARG A 62 23.27 3.82 -13.31
N LYS A 63 23.18 2.49 -13.22
CA LYS A 63 22.73 1.67 -14.34
C LYS A 63 21.20 1.72 -14.43
N PRO A 64 20.64 2.13 -15.57
CA PRO A 64 19.20 2.09 -15.75
C PRO A 64 18.72 0.64 -15.68
N PHE A 65 17.58 0.44 -15.04
CA PHE A 65 16.90 -0.85 -15.00
C PHE A 65 15.42 -0.67 -15.30
N ASP A 66 14.79 -1.70 -15.84
CA ASP A 66 13.37 -1.65 -16.17
C ASP A 66 12.54 -1.86 -14.89
N VAL A 67 12.02 -0.77 -14.33
CA VAL A 67 11.19 -0.82 -13.11
C VAL A 67 9.88 -1.60 -13.33
N ARG A 68 9.45 -1.84 -14.57
CA ARG A 68 8.31 -2.76 -14.86
C ARG A 68 8.60 -4.18 -14.38
N LYS A 69 9.86 -4.61 -14.42
CA LYS A 69 10.25 -5.93 -13.88
C LYS A 69 10.10 -6.01 -12.37
N VAL A 70 10.30 -4.89 -11.67
CA VAL A 70 10.07 -4.79 -10.22
C VAL A 70 8.56 -4.80 -9.95
N ILE A 71 7.79 -3.97 -10.67
CA ILE A 71 6.33 -3.92 -10.53
C ILE A 71 5.70 -5.29 -10.75
N ALA A 72 6.10 -6.01 -11.82
CA ALA A 72 5.59 -7.34 -12.14
C ALA A 72 5.84 -8.39 -11.03
N ARG A 73 6.80 -8.18 -10.13
CA ARG A 73 7.09 -9.08 -8.99
C ARG A 73 6.37 -8.70 -7.71
N ILE A 74 5.69 -7.55 -7.71
CA ILE A 74 5.00 -7.00 -6.54
C ILE A 74 3.50 -7.12 -6.70
N VAL A 75 2.99 -6.82 -7.90
CA VAL A 75 1.54 -6.73 -8.15
C VAL A 75 0.92 -8.09 -8.40
N ASP A 76 -0.36 -8.22 -8.01
CA ASP A 76 -1.11 -9.46 -8.12
C ASP A 76 -1.20 -9.95 -9.58
N GLY A 77 -0.87 -11.22 -9.80
CA GLY A 77 -0.84 -11.81 -11.14
C GLY A 77 0.09 -11.10 -12.13
N SER A 78 1.04 -10.28 -11.65
CA SER A 78 1.94 -9.45 -12.47
C SER A 78 1.21 -8.52 -13.47
N ARG A 79 -0.05 -8.16 -13.20
CA ARG A 79 -0.85 -7.31 -14.07
C ARG A 79 -0.62 -5.84 -13.75
N PHE A 80 -0.21 -5.09 -14.77
CA PHE A 80 0.04 -3.66 -14.67
C PHE A 80 -0.52 -2.95 -15.92
N ASP A 81 -1.50 -2.08 -15.70
CA ASP A 81 -2.13 -1.28 -16.74
C ASP A 81 -1.43 0.08 -16.80
N GLU A 82 -0.39 0.17 -17.64
CA GLU A 82 0.42 1.37 -17.81
C GLU A 82 -0.37 2.48 -18.52
N LEU A 83 -0.37 3.67 -17.92
CA LEU A 83 -1.02 4.86 -18.46
C LEU A 83 0.00 5.75 -19.18
N LYS A 84 -0.39 6.29 -20.36
CA LYS A 84 0.43 7.21 -21.14
C LYS A 84 1.85 6.66 -21.40
N LYS A 85 1.95 5.37 -21.76
CA LYS A 85 3.23 4.67 -21.98
C LYS A 85 4.17 5.39 -22.95
N GLU A 86 3.61 5.96 -24.03
CA GLU A 86 4.37 6.67 -25.06
C GLU A 86 4.72 8.13 -24.69
N TYR A 87 4.22 8.65 -23.58
CA TYR A 87 4.47 10.01 -23.12
C TYR A 87 5.28 9.99 -21.83
N GLY A 88 6.46 10.60 -21.85
CA GLY A 88 7.34 10.63 -20.68
C GLY A 88 7.78 9.23 -20.23
N PRO A 89 8.53 8.48 -21.08
CA PRO A 89 8.85 7.07 -20.83
C PRO A 89 9.63 6.87 -19.53
N ILE A 90 10.42 7.87 -19.09
CA ILE A 90 11.20 7.81 -17.86
C ILE A 90 10.36 7.77 -16.57
N MET A 91 9.09 8.15 -16.68
CA MET A 91 8.12 8.11 -15.60
C MET A 91 7.01 7.13 -15.94
N ILE A 92 6.99 6.02 -15.21
CA ILE A 92 5.99 4.98 -15.36
C ILE A 92 4.84 5.27 -14.40
N THR A 93 3.64 5.35 -14.93
CA THR A 93 2.41 5.46 -14.13
C THR A 93 1.42 4.41 -14.60
N GLY A 94 0.61 3.87 -13.68
CA GLY A 94 -0.38 2.87 -14.06
C GLY A 94 -1.10 2.26 -12.88
N PHE A 95 -2.13 1.49 -13.18
CA PHE A 95 -2.96 0.83 -12.18
C PHE A 95 -2.58 -0.64 -12.04
N ALA A 96 -2.73 -1.16 -10.82
CA ALA A 96 -2.53 -2.57 -10.52
C ALA A 96 -3.39 -3.00 -9.32
N ARG A 97 -3.24 -4.26 -8.95
CA ARG A 97 -3.80 -4.84 -7.72
C ARG A 97 -2.66 -5.29 -6.81
N LEU A 98 -2.81 -5.06 -5.51
CA LEU A 98 -1.88 -5.52 -4.49
C LEU A 98 -2.68 -6.09 -3.31
N TYR A 99 -2.54 -7.40 -3.08
CA TYR A 99 -3.33 -8.16 -2.12
C TYR A 99 -4.84 -7.92 -2.28
N GLY A 100 -5.31 -7.90 -3.53
CA GLY A 100 -6.70 -7.66 -3.92
C GLY A 100 -7.11 -6.19 -3.99
N ASN A 101 -6.32 -5.28 -3.42
CA ASN A 101 -6.67 -3.86 -3.34
C ASN A 101 -6.19 -3.13 -4.60
N PRO A 102 -6.99 -2.21 -5.17
CA PRO A 102 -6.57 -1.42 -6.32
C PRO A 102 -5.54 -0.38 -5.87
N VAL A 103 -4.46 -0.25 -6.63
CA VAL A 103 -3.37 0.68 -6.33
C VAL A 103 -2.99 1.48 -7.57
N GLY A 104 -2.61 2.73 -7.38
CA GLY A 104 -1.92 3.54 -8.38
C GLY A 104 -0.42 3.48 -8.14
N ILE A 105 0.36 3.19 -9.17
CA ILE A 105 1.82 3.11 -9.09
C ILE A 105 2.41 4.27 -9.87
N VAL A 106 3.36 4.96 -9.25
CA VAL A 106 4.24 5.95 -9.89
C VAL A 106 5.67 5.48 -9.64
N ALA A 107 6.43 5.28 -10.71
CA ALA A 107 7.79 4.81 -10.64
C ALA A 107 8.68 5.57 -11.63
N ASN A 108 9.82 6.06 -11.16
CA ASN A 108 10.87 6.62 -11.99
C ASN A 108 12.00 5.59 -12.13
N TYR A 109 12.59 5.48 -13.31
CA TYR A 109 13.78 4.62 -13.51
C TYR A 109 15.07 5.41 -13.73
N ASP A 110 15.00 6.74 -13.83
CA ASP A 110 16.14 7.65 -14.01
C ASP A 110 15.86 9.02 -13.34
N ILE A 111 16.78 9.98 -13.52
CA ILE A 111 16.71 11.35 -13.03
C ILE A 111 15.37 11.99 -13.44
N LEU A 112 14.67 12.53 -12.44
CA LEU A 112 13.42 13.25 -12.64
C LEU A 112 13.68 14.62 -13.27
N PHE A 113 13.22 14.81 -14.50
CA PHE A 113 13.11 16.12 -15.13
C PHE A 113 11.70 16.69 -14.94
N SER A 114 11.60 18.03 -14.86
CA SER A 114 10.34 18.75 -14.64
C SER A 114 9.27 18.42 -15.67
N GLU A 115 9.68 18.13 -16.91
CA GLU A 115 8.82 17.78 -18.04
C GLU A 115 7.94 16.56 -17.77
N PHE A 116 8.38 15.64 -16.90
CA PHE A 116 7.64 14.42 -16.58
C PHE A 116 6.76 14.58 -15.35
N SER A 117 6.99 15.61 -14.53
CA SER A 117 6.22 15.85 -13.30
C SER A 117 4.72 16.05 -13.55
N VAL A 118 4.36 16.61 -14.70
CA VAL A 118 2.96 16.79 -15.14
C VAL A 118 2.25 15.46 -15.34
N LYS A 119 2.96 14.42 -15.83
CA LYS A 119 2.39 13.07 -15.98
C LYS A 119 2.05 12.46 -14.61
N ALA A 120 2.95 12.57 -13.63
CA ALA A 120 2.71 12.11 -12.27
C ALA A 120 1.56 12.88 -11.61
N ALA A 121 1.57 14.21 -11.68
CA ALA A 121 0.54 15.05 -11.08
C ALA A 121 -0.86 14.67 -11.58
N HIS A 122 -1.04 14.60 -12.90
CA HIS A 122 -2.30 14.19 -13.51
C HIS A 122 -2.71 12.75 -13.12
N PHE A 123 -1.73 11.84 -12.97
CA PHE A 123 -2.02 10.48 -12.52
C PHE A 123 -2.46 10.42 -11.04
N ILE A 124 -1.83 11.21 -10.18
CA ILE A 124 -2.18 11.33 -8.75
C ILE A 124 -3.62 11.86 -8.63
N GLU A 125 -3.99 12.87 -9.41
CA GLU A 125 -5.37 13.39 -9.46
C GLU A 125 -6.38 12.31 -9.84
N LEU A 126 -6.09 11.50 -10.86
CA LEU A 126 -6.94 10.37 -11.26
C LEU A 126 -7.09 9.33 -10.15
N CYS A 127 -6.02 9.05 -9.40
CA CYS A 127 -6.07 8.13 -8.26
C CYS A 127 -6.90 8.70 -7.11
N SER A 128 -6.81 10.01 -6.85
CA SER A 128 -7.61 10.71 -5.83
C SER A 128 -9.09 10.70 -6.15
N GLN A 129 -9.46 10.99 -7.40
CA GLN A 129 -10.86 10.92 -7.86
C GLN A 129 -11.47 9.52 -7.72
N ARG A 130 -10.64 8.48 -7.81
CA ARG A 130 -11.07 7.07 -7.72
C ARG A 130 -11.02 6.50 -6.30
N GLY A 131 -10.57 7.27 -5.30
CA GLY A 131 -10.48 6.80 -3.92
C GLY A 131 -9.48 5.66 -3.72
N LEU A 132 -8.37 5.64 -4.48
CA LEU A 132 -7.37 4.56 -4.41
C LEU A 132 -6.42 4.65 -3.20
N TYR A 133 -6.63 5.61 -2.31
CA TYR A 133 -5.91 5.74 -1.05
C TYR A 133 -6.86 5.32 0.07
N GLY A 134 -6.45 4.32 0.87
CA GLY A 134 -7.25 3.87 2.01
C GLY A 134 -7.56 5.03 2.95
N GLY A 135 -8.83 5.17 3.33
CA GLY A 135 -9.27 6.04 4.42
C GLY A 135 -8.94 5.48 5.79
#